data_AF-A0A0B7K2N5-F1
#
_entry.id   AF-A0A0B7K2N5-F1
#
_cell.length_a   1.000
_cell.length_b   1.000
_cell.length_c   1.000
_cell.angle_alpha   90.00
_cell.angle_beta   90.00
_cell.angle_gamma   90.00
#
_symmetry.space_group_name_H-M   'P 1'
#
loop_
_entity.id
_entity.type
_entity.pdbx_description
1 polymer ?
#
loop_
_entity_poly.entity_id
_entity_poly.type
_entity_poly.pdbx_seq_one_letter_code
_entity_poly.pdbx_strand_id
1 'polypeptide(L)'
;MSFRKRNVVIGGTGNGAPASAVPRKDKALAPGIRPSPLDGRLTTSTGTSSLDQLLAGHSGFPLGTSILIEEAGTTDFGGTLLRYYAAEGLVQGHEVHVLGYDSNWRRELPALDLTGGSKSRSSKKDAPADDKMKIAWRYETFGNPQARNPSVPDSKPSSVPTPGGGTFCHSFDLTKRLESSAIQGKLHAMPGADVLSGSPQTPFKRFVADVVSKIRNSPPSTVHRIVVPSLLSPTLYSSSACKPQEFLQFLHNLRAILRQFPHQTTAMVTLPVSLYPRSTGLTRWAELLADGVLELIPLPHQSQMSREPGEKEKEQGLLRAHSLPVFHEKGGGLEGSWSREDLSFKLSASSGMVITPYSLPPVGEEEEEAKAKAAKSDEKKKKESLDF
;
A
#
# COMPACT_ATOMS: atom_id res chain seq x y z
N MET A 1 -52.94 23.15 -2.95
CA MET A 1 -52.09 23.75 -1.89
C MET A 1 -50.65 23.85 -2.41
N SER A 2 -50.29 24.92 -3.11
CA SER A 2 -48.93 25.12 -3.64
C SER A 2 -48.12 26.01 -2.68
N PHE A 3 -47.11 25.45 -2.03
CA PHE A 3 -46.19 26.22 -1.21
C PHE A 3 -45.24 27.03 -2.10
N ARG A 4 -45.43 28.36 -2.14
CA ARG A 4 -44.48 29.30 -2.74
C ARG A 4 -43.38 29.62 -1.73
N LYS A 5 -42.14 29.25 -2.05
CA LYS A 5 -40.94 29.57 -1.25
C LYS A 5 -40.62 31.06 -1.42
N ARG A 6 -40.81 31.86 -0.37
CA ARG A 6 -40.32 33.26 -0.31
C ARG A 6 -38.89 33.24 0.24
N ASN A 7 -37.90 33.51 -0.60
CA ASN A 7 -36.58 33.90 -0.12
C ASN A 7 -36.65 35.37 0.29
N VAL A 8 -36.71 35.63 1.59
CA VAL A 8 -36.46 36.96 2.14
C VAL A 8 -34.95 37.07 2.37
N VAL A 9 -34.28 37.89 1.57
CA VAL A 9 -32.92 38.35 1.85
C VAL A 9 -33.05 39.53 2.80
N ILE A 10 -32.59 39.38 4.04
CA ILE A 10 -32.46 40.49 4.99
C ILE A 10 -31.24 41.30 4.54
N GLY A 11 -31.46 42.32 3.73
CA GLY A 11 -30.47 43.33 3.39
C GLY A 11 -30.43 44.39 4.50
N GLY A 12 -29.33 44.42 5.26
CA GLY A 12 -28.99 45.56 6.11
C GLY A 12 -28.41 46.68 5.25
N THR A 13 -29.09 47.83 5.23
CA THR A 13 -28.61 49.07 4.64
C THR A 13 -27.51 49.66 5.51
N GLY A 14 -26.32 49.82 4.96
CA GLY A 14 -25.21 50.55 5.58
C GLY A 14 -24.17 50.92 4.55
N ASN A 15 -24.07 52.21 4.22
CA ASN A 15 -23.02 52.80 3.40
C ASN A 15 -21.62 52.40 3.90
N GLY A 16 -20.80 51.81 3.03
CA GLY A 16 -19.38 51.62 3.28
C GLY A 16 -18.70 50.75 2.24
N ALA A 17 -18.02 51.40 1.29
CA ALA A 17 -16.94 50.94 0.38
C ALA A 17 -17.08 49.58 -0.35
N PRO A 18 -16.60 49.45 -1.60
CA PRO A 18 -16.50 48.14 -2.25
C PRO A 18 -15.47 47.30 -1.50
N ALA A 19 -15.94 46.38 -0.65
CA ALA A 19 -15.11 45.36 -0.07
C ALA A 19 -14.52 44.53 -1.21
N SER A 20 -13.20 44.59 -1.39
CA SER A 20 -12.49 43.71 -2.31
C SER A 20 -12.90 42.28 -1.98
N ALA A 21 -13.48 41.57 -2.95
CA ALA A 21 -13.68 40.14 -2.84
C ALA A 21 -12.30 39.52 -2.60
N VAL A 22 -12.02 39.13 -1.35
CA VAL A 22 -10.83 38.36 -1.03
C VAL A 22 -10.92 37.09 -1.86
N PRO A 23 -9.99 36.82 -2.79
CA PRO A 23 -10.04 35.58 -3.54
C PRO A 23 -9.95 34.46 -2.51
N ARG A 24 -10.92 33.55 -2.52
CA ARG A 24 -10.83 32.30 -1.78
C ARG A 24 -9.57 31.61 -2.31
N LYS A 25 -8.45 31.72 -1.58
CA LYS A 25 -7.30 30.85 -1.79
C LYS A 25 -7.81 29.46 -1.44
N ASP A 26 -8.21 28.71 -2.46
CA ASP A 26 -8.31 27.26 -2.35
C ASP A 26 -6.95 26.81 -1.82
N LYS A 27 -6.89 26.40 -0.54
CA LYS A 27 -5.69 25.81 0.03
C LYS A 27 -5.45 24.52 -0.74
N ALA A 28 -4.60 24.59 -1.77
CA ALA A 28 -4.14 23.42 -2.47
C ALA A 28 -3.53 22.47 -1.43
N LEU A 29 -4.00 21.23 -1.43
CA LEU A 29 -3.47 20.19 -0.55
C LEU A 29 -2.02 19.92 -0.95
N ALA A 30 -1.23 19.39 0.00
CA ALA A 30 0.10 18.92 -0.32
C ALA A 30 0.04 17.87 -1.44
N PRO A 31 1.04 17.79 -2.33
CA PRO A 31 1.09 16.75 -3.35
C PRO A 31 0.93 15.36 -2.73
N GLY A 32 0.27 14.44 -3.41
CA GLY A 32 0.07 13.08 -2.88
C GLY A 32 -0.94 12.95 -1.73
N ILE A 33 -1.61 14.04 -1.33
CA ILE A 33 -2.70 14.03 -0.36
C ILE A 33 -4.03 14.25 -1.06
N ARG A 34 -5.02 13.40 -0.73
CA ARG A 34 -6.41 13.58 -1.17
C ARG A 34 -7.41 13.24 -0.07
N PRO A 35 -8.61 13.83 -0.10
CA PRO A 35 -9.71 13.39 0.75
C PRO A 35 -10.12 11.94 0.41
N SER A 36 -10.35 11.15 1.44
CA SER A 36 -10.95 9.82 1.41
C SER A 36 -12.34 9.91 0.76
N PRO A 37 -12.68 9.01 -0.18
CA PRO A 37 -14.01 8.99 -0.78
C PRO A 37 -15.08 8.50 0.22
N LEU A 38 -14.70 7.81 1.29
CA LEU A 38 -15.62 7.28 2.29
C LEU A 38 -16.11 8.34 3.28
N ASP A 39 -15.21 9.19 3.77
CA ASP A 39 -15.49 10.12 4.89
C ASP A 39 -14.71 11.44 4.84
N GLY A 40 -14.01 11.74 3.75
CA GLY A 40 -13.34 13.02 3.53
C GLY A 40 -12.03 13.24 4.30
N ARG A 41 -11.60 12.32 5.15
CA ARG A 41 -10.31 12.44 5.86
C ARG A 41 -9.14 12.47 4.88
N LEU A 42 -8.04 13.12 5.24
CA LEU A 42 -6.86 13.15 4.37
C LEU A 42 -6.20 11.77 4.31
N THR A 43 -5.86 11.35 3.10
CA THR A 43 -5.21 10.08 2.79
C THR A 43 -4.01 10.31 1.89
N THR A 44 -3.04 9.40 1.93
CA THR A 44 -1.89 9.37 1.04
C THR A 44 -1.69 7.97 0.48
N SER A 45 -1.01 7.82 -0.65
CA SER A 45 -0.78 6.48 -1.21
C SER A 45 0.27 5.70 -0.40
N THR A 46 0.09 4.38 -0.31
CA THR A 46 1.08 3.43 0.19
C THR A 46 2.21 3.15 -0.81
N GLY A 47 2.14 3.68 -2.04
CA GLY A 47 3.02 3.30 -3.15
C GLY A 47 2.65 1.96 -3.78
N THR A 48 1.61 1.28 -3.27
CA THR A 48 1.07 0.03 -3.79
C THR A 48 -0.44 0.18 -4.02
N SER A 49 -0.86 0.36 -5.27
CA SER A 49 -2.27 0.68 -5.59
C SER A 49 -3.27 -0.37 -5.09
N SER A 50 -2.92 -1.66 -5.09
CA SER A 50 -3.80 -2.71 -4.58
C SER A 50 -3.93 -2.66 -3.05
N LEU A 51 -2.88 -2.26 -2.35
CA LEU A 51 -2.93 -2.04 -0.91
C LEU A 51 -3.79 -0.80 -0.58
N ASP A 52 -3.68 0.28 -1.35
CA ASP A 52 -4.52 1.46 -1.17
C ASP A 52 -6.02 1.14 -1.26
N GLN A 53 -6.41 0.26 -2.20
CA GLN A 53 -7.78 -0.20 -2.37
C GLN A 53 -8.27 -1.05 -1.19
N LEU A 54 -7.38 -1.82 -0.55
CA LEU A 54 -7.70 -2.68 0.60
C LEU A 54 -8.03 -1.90 1.89
N LEU A 55 -7.64 -0.63 2.00
CA LEU A 55 -7.76 0.16 3.24
C LEU A 55 -9.20 0.64 3.49
N ALA A 56 -10.12 -0.29 3.70
CA ALA A 56 -11.50 -0.08 4.13
C ALA A 56 -12.27 0.98 3.33
N GLY A 57 -12.08 1.03 2.01
CA GLY A 57 -12.75 2.00 1.13
C GLY A 57 -12.15 3.41 1.15
N HIS A 58 -11.12 3.68 1.97
CA HIS A 58 -10.40 4.95 1.94
C HIS A 58 -9.59 5.14 0.65
N SER A 59 -9.33 4.07 -0.11
CA SER A 59 -8.58 4.10 -1.38
C SER A 59 -7.23 4.82 -1.22
N GLY A 60 -6.54 4.55 -0.12
CA GLY A 60 -5.35 5.27 0.32
C GLY A 60 -5.18 5.14 1.84
N PHE A 61 -3.98 5.44 2.31
CA PHE A 61 -3.59 5.35 3.70
C PHE A 61 -3.99 6.60 4.49
N PRO A 62 -4.90 6.50 5.48
CA PRO A 62 -5.33 7.64 6.28
C PRO A 62 -4.19 8.30 7.06
N LEU A 63 -4.10 9.62 7.00
CA LEU A 63 -3.18 10.36 7.87
C LEU A 63 -3.54 10.18 9.35
N GLY A 64 -2.51 10.22 10.20
CA GLY A 64 -2.60 10.01 11.64
C GLY A 64 -2.75 8.55 12.05
N THR A 65 -2.44 7.62 11.15
CA THR A 65 -2.57 6.18 11.41
C THR A 65 -1.30 5.38 11.08
N SER A 66 -1.25 4.16 11.62
CA SER A 66 -0.17 3.18 11.50
C SER A 66 -0.67 1.85 10.96
N ILE A 67 0.19 1.15 10.21
CA ILE A 67 0.00 -0.26 9.86
C ILE A 67 1.21 -1.06 10.33
N LEU A 68 0.94 -2.13 11.06
CA LEU A 68 1.88 -3.20 11.36
C LEU A 68 1.74 -4.31 10.32
N ILE A 69 2.84 -4.64 9.64
CA ILE A 69 2.93 -5.70 8.65
C ILE A 69 3.74 -6.84 9.27
N GLU A 70 3.06 -7.92 9.57
CA GLU A 70 3.62 -9.15 10.08
C GLU A 70 4.02 -10.04 8.91
N GLU A 71 5.22 -10.61 8.93
CA GLU A 71 5.67 -11.53 7.88
C GLU A 71 6.25 -12.80 8.49
N ALA A 72 5.74 -13.95 8.02
CA ALA A 72 6.26 -15.25 8.38
C ALA A 72 7.33 -15.70 7.37
N GLY A 73 8.30 -16.49 7.83
CA GLY A 73 9.37 -17.05 7.01
C GLY A 73 10.62 -16.17 6.95
N THR A 74 11.37 -16.32 5.86
CA THR A 74 12.67 -15.67 5.63
C THR A 74 12.66 -14.71 4.44
N THR A 75 11.49 -14.47 3.85
CA THR A 75 11.30 -13.52 2.76
C THR A 75 11.23 -12.08 3.28
N ASP A 76 11.27 -11.12 2.35
CA ASP A 76 11.19 -9.68 2.67
C ASP A 76 10.14 -8.97 1.80
N PHE A 77 8.93 -9.56 1.72
CA PHE A 77 7.81 -8.95 1.01
C PHE A 77 7.32 -7.68 1.72
N GLY A 78 7.26 -7.72 3.05
CA GLY A 78 6.96 -6.57 3.90
C GLY A 78 7.97 -5.46 3.73
N GLY A 79 9.28 -5.75 3.73
CA GLY A 79 10.29 -4.72 3.44
C GLY A 79 10.13 -4.12 2.04
N THR A 80 9.70 -4.90 1.06
CA THR A 80 9.37 -4.40 -0.28
C THR A 80 8.20 -3.42 -0.27
N LEU A 81 7.12 -3.69 0.48
CA LEU A 81 6.03 -2.73 0.70
C LEU A 81 6.52 -1.42 1.33
N LEU A 82 7.40 -1.51 2.34
CA LEU A 82 7.99 -0.33 2.97
C LEU A 82 8.86 0.48 2.01
N ARG A 83 9.60 -0.17 1.09
CA ARG A 83 10.37 0.51 0.05
C ARG A 83 9.46 1.24 -0.93
N TYR A 84 8.33 0.66 -1.34
CA TYR A 84 7.34 1.38 -2.16
C TYR A 84 6.76 2.59 -1.42
N TYR A 85 6.39 2.40 -0.15
CA TYR A 85 5.85 3.45 0.69
C TYR A 85 6.83 4.62 0.90
N ALA A 86 8.12 4.32 1.08
CA ALA A 86 9.18 5.32 1.15
C ALA A 86 9.41 6.02 -0.21
N ALA A 87 9.48 5.26 -1.30
CA ALA A 87 9.69 5.80 -2.64
C ALA A 87 8.55 6.75 -3.05
N GLU A 88 7.30 6.36 -2.83
CA GLU A 88 6.13 7.22 -3.07
C GLU A 88 6.22 8.52 -2.28
N GLY A 89 6.62 8.46 -1.00
CA GLY A 89 6.86 9.65 -0.20
C GLY A 89 7.90 10.58 -0.77
N LEU A 90 9.06 10.06 -1.16
CA LEU A 90 10.14 10.87 -1.72
C LEU A 90 9.76 11.50 -3.07
N VAL A 91 9.00 10.79 -3.90
CA VAL A 91 8.51 11.31 -5.19
C VAL A 91 7.48 12.41 -4.98
N GLN A 92 6.59 12.27 -3.98
CA GLN A 92 5.55 13.25 -3.65
C GLN A 92 6.06 14.48 -2.87
N GLY A 93 7.34 14.53 -2.50
CA GLY A 93 7.87 15.65 -1.72
C GLY A 93 7.70 15.52 -0.20
N HIS A 94 7.39 14.32 0.30
CA HIS A 94 7.21 14.05 1.72
C HIS A 94 8.57 13.84 2.43
N GLU A 95 8.58 14.02 3.75
CA GLU A 95 9.73 13.64 4.57
C GLU A 95 9.59 12.20 5.07
N VAL A 96 10.56 11.35 4.72
CA VAL A 96 10.56 9.94 5.09
C VAL A 96 11.56 9.71 6.22
N HIS A 97 11.11 9.14 7.33
CA HIS A 97 11.91 8.84 8.52
C HIS A 97 12.09 7.34 8.63
N VAL A 98 13.33 6.86 8.53
CA VAL A 98 13.64 5.41 8.53
C VAL A 98 14.45 5.07 9.77
N LEU A 99 13.99 4.06 10.51
CA LEU A 99 14.72 3.49 11.65
C LEU A 99 15.40 2.19 11.24
N GLY A 100 16.64 1.99 11.68
CA GLY A 100 17.40 0.74 11.50
C GLY A 100 18.44 0.82 10.40
N TYR A 101 18.24 1.69 9.41
CA TYR A 101 19.10 1.81 8.24
C TYR A 101 19.78 3.17 8.15
N ASP A 102 20.87 3.23 7.40
CA ASP A 102 21.58 4.46 7.08
C ASP A 102 20.97 5.17 5.84
N SER A 103 21.58 6.28 5.43
CA SER A 103 21.13 7.02 4.25
C SER A 103 21.36 6.28 2.93
N ASN A 104 22.17 5.20 2.91
CA ASN A 104 22.41 4.39 1.72
C ASN A 104 21.20 3.52 1.38
N TRP A 105 20.29 3.25 2.34
CA TRP A 105 19.01 2.57 2.09
C TRP A 105 18.18 3.23 0.99
N ARG A 106 18.38 4.54 0.74
CA ARG A 106 17.84 5.25 -0.43
C ARG A 106 18.12 4.53 -1.75
N ARG A 107 19.28 3.88 -1.88
CA ARG A 107 19.72 3.18 -3.09
C ARG A 107 19.01 1.84 -3.29
N GLU A 108 18.24 1.38 -2.31
CA GLU A 108 17.40 0.19 -2.43
C GLU A 108 15.98 0.51 -2.92
N LEU A 109 15.60 1.79 -2.94
CA LEU A 109 14.25 2.19 -3.32
C LEU A 109 14.00 1.97 -4.81
N PRO A 110 12.84 1.43 -5.21
CA PRO A 110 12.54 1.13 -6.60
C PRO A 110 12.36 2.40 -7.44
N ALA A 111 12.67 2.31 -8.73
CA ALA A 111 12.52 3.45 -9.64
C ALA A 111 11.07 3.64 -10.08
N LEU A 112 10.72 4.86 -10.50
CA LEU A 112 9.45 5.12 -11.17
C LEU A 112 9.41 4.37 -12.52
N ASP A 113 8.31 3.67 -12.77
CA ASP A 113 8.04 3.11 -14.08
C ASP A 113 7.52 4.21 -15.03
N LEU A 114 8.45 4.81 -15.77
CA LEU A 114 8.14 5.82 -16.79
C LEU A 114 7.49 5.22 -18.06
N THR A 115 7.48 3.89 -18.20
CA THR A 115 6.97 3.22 -19.41
C THR A 115 5.45 3.05 -19.41
N GLY A 116 4.81 3.06 -18.24
CA GLY A 116 3.34 3.03 -18.10
C GLY A 116 2.64 4.36 -18.41
N GLY A 117 3.36 5.49 -18.36
CA GLY A 117 2.79 6.84 -18.55
C GLY A 117 2.85 7.41 -19.97
N SER A 118 3.59 6.78 -20.90
CA SER A 118 3.89 7.33 -22.23
C SER A 118 3.50 6.40 -23.41
N LYS A 119 2.35 5.74 -23.30
CA LYS A 119 1.67 5.11 -24.45
C LYS A 119 0.23 5.60 -24.61
N SER A 120 0.02 6.90 -24.36
CA SER A 120 -1.09 7.63 -24.96
C SER A 120 -0.87 7.64 -26.48
N ARG A 121 -1.76 6.94 -27.19
CA ARG A 121 -1.68 6.60 -28.61
C ARG A 121 -1.58 7.85 -29.49
N SER A 122 -0.42 8.03 -30.13
CA SER A 122 -0.38 8.54 -31.50
C SER A 122 -0.70 7.41 -32.49
N SER A 123 -1.89 6.83 -32.40
CA SER A 123 -2.37 5.91 -33.42
C SER A 123 -3.03 6.71 -34.53
N LYS A 124 -2.37 6.66 -35.70
CA LYS A 124 -2.77 7.15 -37.01
C LYS A 124 -4.26 6.93 -37.32
N LYS A 125 -4.80 7.87 -38.09
CA LYS A 125 -6.11 7.82 -38.75
C LYS A 125 -6.24 6.59 -39.67
N ASP A 126 -7.52 6.22 -39.87
CA ASP A 126 -8.11 5.46 -40.97
C ASP A 126 -8.15 3.92 -40.88
N ALA A 127 -9.32 3.39 -40.47
CA ALA A 127 -10.10 2.38 -41.21
C ALA A 127 -11.48 2.14 -40.53
N PRO A 128 -12.54 1.80 -41.28
CA PRO A 128 -13.93 1.99 -40.85
C PRO A 128 -14.54 0.79 -40.11
N ALA A 129 -15.62 1.11 -39.41
CA ALA A 129 -16.45 0.21 -38.63
C ALA A 129 -17.04 -0.93 -39.47
N ASP A 130 -17.08 -2.13 -38.87
CA ASP A 130 -18.09 -3.13 -39.22
C ASP A 130 -18.75 -3.70 -37.96
N ASP A 131 -20.04 -3.91 -38.12
CA ASP A 131 -21.10 -4.02 -37.15
C ASP A 131 -21.23 -5.47 -36.67
N LYS A 132 -20.96 -5.77 -35.38
CA LYS A 132 -21.31 -7.08 -34.80
C LYS A 132 -21.53 -7.04 -33.27
N MET A 133 -22.78 -7.36 -32.93
CA MET A 133 -23.26 -7.94 -31.65
C MET A 133 -23.48 -7.02 -30.45
N LYS A 134 -24.51 -6.18 -30.53
CA LYS A 134 -25.11 -5.43 -29.39
C LYS A 134 -26.07 -6.24 -28.50
N ILE A 135 -26.25 -7.54 -28.73
CA ILE A 135 -27.30 -8.33 -28.04
C ILE A 135 -26.75 -9.17 -26.87
N ALA A 136 -25.46 -9.51 -26.84
CA ALA A 136 -24.87 -10.30 -25.75
C ALA A 136 -24.84 -9.56 -24.39
N TRP A 137 -24.91 -8.23 -24.40
CA TRP A 137 -24.80 -7.42 -23.18
C TRP A 137 -26.07 -7.40 -22.31
N ARG A 138 -27.22 -7.81 -22.86
CA ARG A 138 -28.52 -7.63 -22.18
C ARG A 138 -28.99 -8.80 -21.31
N TYR A 139 -28.34 -9.96 -21.39
CA TYR A 139 -28.72 -11.13 -20.59
C TYR A 139 -27.76 -11.43 -19.42
N GLU A 140 -26.58 -10.80 -19.35
CA GLU A 140 -25.72 -10.91 -18.16
C GLU A 140 -26.31 -10.22 -16.91
N THR A 141 -27.25 -9.29 -17.07
CA THR A 141 -27.79 -8.50 -15.95
C THR A 141 -28.84 -9.23 -15.10
N PHE A 142 -29.37 -10.39 -15.53
CA PHE A 142 -30.47 -11.06 -14.83
C PHE A 142 -30.15 -12.46 -14.27
N GLY A 143 -28.89 -12.92 -14.35
CA GLY A 143 -28.50 -14.27 -13.93
C GLY A 143 -27.67 -14.39 -12.65
N ASN A 144 -27.10 -13.31 -12.11
CA ASN A 144 -26.13 -13.42 -11.02
C ASN A 144 -26.61 -12.69 -9.74
N PRO A 145 -26.87 -13.38 -8.61
CA PRO A 145 -27.31 -12.77 -7.36
C PRO A 145 -26.22 -11.94 -6.62
N GLN A 146 -25.10 -11.61 -7.27
CA GLN A 146 -24.05 -10.73 -6.73
C GLN A 146 -24.23 -9.23 -7.04
N ALA A 147 -25.27 -8.81 -7.75
CA ALA A 147 -25.45 -7.41 -8.19
C ALA A 147 -26.20 -6.51 -7.18
N ARG A 148 -25.91 -6.59 -5.87
CA ARG A 148 -26.40 -5.60 -4.88
C ARG A 148 -25.41 -4.53 -4.46
N ASN A 149 -24.22 -4.48 -5.06
CA ASN A 149 -23.29 -3.36 -4.92
C ASN A 149 -23.02 -2.75 -6.32
N PRO A 150 -23.10 -1.43 -6.51
CA PRO A 150 -22.83 -0.81 -7.81
C PRO A 150 -21.32 -0.83 -8.07
N SER A 151 -20.84 -1.86 -8.76
CA SER A 151 -19.50 -1.92 -9.31
C SER A 151 -19.41 -1.15 -10.64
N VAL A 152 -18.47 -0.21 -10.65
CA VAL A 152 -17.96 0.55 -11.79
C VAL A 152 -17.27 -0.43 -12.76
N PRO A 153 -17.38 -0.25 -14.09
CA PRO A 153 -16.80 -1.17 -15.07
C PRO A 153 -15.26 -1.23 -14.97
N ASP A 154 -14.76 -2.42 -15.24
CA ASP A 154 -13.36 -2.80 -15.37
C ASP A 154 -12.62 -1.80 -16.27
N SER A 155 -11.91 -0.89 -15.62
CA SER A 155 -11.07 0.12 -16.24
C SER A 155 -9.71 -0.01 -15.60
N LYS A 156 -8.69 -0.24 -16.46
CA LYS A 156 -7.28 0.00 -16.14
C LYS A 156 -7.18 1.25 -15.26
N PRO A 157 -6.35 1.25 -14.20
CA PRO A 157 -6.37 2.29 -13.16
C PRO A 157 -6.19 3.65 -13.83
N SER A 158 -7.31 4.30 -14.06
CA SER A 158 -7.35 5.65 -14.60
C SER A 158 -7.00 6.54 -13.43
N SER A 159 -5.93 7.30 -13.61
CA SER A 159 -5.54 8.38 -12.72
C SER A 159 -6.74 9.28 -12.48
N VAL A 160 -7.45 9.08 -11.36
CA VAL A 160 -8.45 10.04 -10.91
C VAL A 160 -7.69 11.35 -10.70
N PRO A 161 -8.00 12.43 -11.45
CA PRO A 161 -7.26 13.67 -11.35
C PRO A 161 -7.42 14.23 -9.94
N THR A 162 -6.30 14.27 -9.20
CA THR A 162 -6.22 14.91 -7.89
C THR A 162 -6.54 16.40 -8.05
N PRO A 163 -7.28 17.04 -7.12
CA PRO A 163 -7.30 18.49 -7.02
C PRO A 163 -5.88 18.96 -6.66
N GLY A 164 -5.08 19.30 -7.68
CA GLY A 164 -3.63 19.51 -7.57
C GLY A 164 -2.79 18.96 -8.73
N GLY A 165 -3.39 18.23 -9.69
CA GLY A 165 -2.78 17.88 -10.98
C GLY A 165 -1.73 16.76 -10.98
N GLY A 166 -1.36 16.21 -9.82
CA GLY A 166 -0.37 15.12 -9.69
C GLY A 166 -0.98 13.72 -9.58
N THR A 167 -0.21 12.70 -9.98
CA THR A 167 -0.51 11.27 -9.80
C THR A 167 -0.57 10.93 -8.30
N PHE A 168 -1.63 10.23 -7.87
CA PHE A 168 -1.82 9.87 -6.45
C PHE A 168 -0.97 8.69 -5.99
N CYS A 169 -0.82 7.68 -6.84
CA CYS A 169 0.01 6.49 -6.60
C CYS A 169 0.80 6.22 -7.88
N HIS A 170 2.12 6.24 -7.78
CA HIS A 170 2.98 5.94 -8.92
C HIS A 170 3.13 4.42 -9.10
N SER A 171 3.58 4.01 -10.28
CA SER A 171 4.01 2.64 -10.54
C SER A 171 5.54 2.58 -10.39
N PHE A 172 6.04 1.50 -9.80
CA PHE A 172 7.45 1.36 -9.47
C PHE A 172 8.03 0.04 -10.02
N ASP A 173 9.23 0.13 -10.59
CA ASP A 173 9.99 -0.96 -11.19
C ASP A 173 11.11 -1.39 -10.22
N LEU A 174 11.06 -2.64 -9.75
CA LEU A 174 12.03 -3.21 -8.81
C LEU A 174 13.37 -3.56 -9.49
N THR A 175 13.39 -3.66 -10.82
CA THR A 175 14.63 -3.92 -11.56
C THR A 175 15.58 -2.73 -11.58
N LYS A 176 15.06 -1.54 -11.25
CA LYS A 176 15.78 -0.27 -11.27
C LYS A 176 15.80 0.37 -9.88
N ARG A 177 16.57 1.44 -9.73
CA ARG A 177 16.68 2.21 -8.48
C ARG A 177 16.25 3.65 -8.68
N LEU A 178 15.66 4.22 -7.63
CA LEU A 178 15.12 5.56 -7.65
C LEU A 178 16.22 6.60 -7.93
N GLU A 179 16.05 7.33 -9.04
CA GLU A 179 16.98 8.38 -9.44
C GLU A 179 16.85 9.61 -8.55
N SER A 180 17.96 10.32 -8.35
CA SER A 180 17.97 11.57 -7.57
C SER A 180 17.11 12.69 -8.17
N SER A 181 16.91 12.66 -9.50
CA SER A 181 16.06 13.60 -10.25
C SER A 181 14.57 13.47 -9.89
N ALA A 182 14.13 12.26 -9.53
CA ALA A 182 12.75 11.96 -9.18
C ALA A 182 12.40 12.30 -7.73
N ILE A 183 13.40 12.59 -6.90
CA ILE A 183 13.24 12.80 -5.46
C ILE A 183 12.97 14.28 -5.18
N GLN A 184 11.76 14.55 -4.71
CA GLN A 184 11.31 15.88 -4.28
C GLN A 184 11.35 16.02 -2.75
N GLY A 185 11.30 14.91 -2.03
CA GLY A 185 11.26 14.84 -0.57
C GLY A 185 12.63 14.69 0.09
N LYS A 186 12.63 14.45 1.40
CA LYS A 186 13.84 14.24 2.20
C LYS A 186 13.81 12.89 2.90
N LEU A 187 14.95 12.20 2.89
CA LEU A 187 15.15 10.98 3.66
C LEU A 187 15.95 11.29 4.93
N HIS A 188 15.36 10.94 6.06
CA HIS A 188 15.93 11.03 7.39
C HIS A 188 16.18 9.62 7.91
N ALA A 189 17.40 9.14 7.77
CA ALA A 189 17.77 7.79 8.18
C ALA A 189 18.46 7.81 9.55
N MET A 190 18.00 6.95 10.46
CA MET A 190 18.66 6.67 11.73
C MET A 190 19.11 5.21 11.73
N PRO A 191 20.43 4.95 11.67
CA PRO A 191 20.96 3.60 11.77
C PRO A 191 20.48 2.90 13.03
N GLY A 192 20.40 1.57 12.95
CA GLY A 192 20.12 0.71 14.10
C GLY A 192 21.18 0.84 15.20
N ALA A 193 20.97 0.09 16.28
CA ALA A 193 22.02 -0.01 17.30
C ALA A 193 23.22 -0.77 16.71
N ASP A 194 24.44 -0.31 17.00
CA ASP A 194 25.62 -1.11 16.73
C ASP A 194 25.57 -2.35 17.62
N VAL A 195 25.16 -3.47 17.03
CA VAL A 195 25.02 -4.78 17.69
C VAL A 195 26.37 -5.24 18.27
N LEU A 196 27.49 -4.80 17.69
CA LEU A 196 28.85 -5.15 18.12
C LEU A 196 29.35 -4.27 19.27
N SER A 197 28.78 -3.07 19.45
CA SER A 197 29.20 -2.15 20.51
C SER A 197 28.85 -2.61 21.93
N GLY A 198 27.97 -3.61 22.08
CA GLY A 198 27.49 -4.09 23.39
C GLY A 198 26.69 -3.04 24.19
N SER A 199 26.39 -1.88 23.62
CA SER A 199 25.67 -0.81 24.31
C SER A 199 24.23 -1.24 24.64
N PRO A 200 23.77 -1.06 25.89
CA PRO A 200 22.39 -1.36 26.26
C PRO A 200 21.38 -0.32 25.72
N GLN A 201 21.85 0.75 25.07
CA GLN A 201 20.98 1.80 24.56
C GLN A 201 20.26 1.38 23.29
N THR A 202 18.94 1.52 23.29
CA THR A 202 18.10 1.33 22.12
C THR A 202 18.03 2.63 21.31
N PRO A 203 17.84 2.56 19.98
CA PRO A 203 17.70 3.77 19.16
C PRO A 203 16.32 4.44 19.31
N PHE A 204 15.36 3.76 19.94
CA PHE A 204 13.94 4.14 19.93
C PHE A 204 13.65 5.54 20.47
N LYS A 205 14.15 5.87 21.67
CA LYS A 205 13.91 7.18 22.29
C LYS A 205 14.52 8.31 21.48
N ARG A 206 15.74 8.10 20.95
CA ARG A 206 16.42 9.08 20.08
C ARG A 206 15.66 9.27 18.78
N PHE A 207 15.19 8.18 18.17
CA PHE A 207 14.40 8.22 16.93
C PHE A 207 13.10 8.99 17.11
N VAL A 208 12.32 8.68 18.15
CA VAL A 208 11.08 9.39 18.49
C VAL A 208 11.35 10.89 18.67
N ALA A 209 12.41 11.25 19.41
CA ALA A 209 12.78 12.66 19.63
C ALA A 209 13.17 13.38 18.33
N ASP A 210 13.95 12.73 17.45
CA ASP A 210 14.36 13.28 16.15
C ASP A 210 13.15 13.51 15.24
N VAL A 211 12.26 12.51 15.13
CA VAL A 211 11.01 12.60 14.34
C VAL A 211 10.14 13.75 14.83
N VAL A 212 9.89 13.85 16.14
CA VAL A 212 9.09 14.94 16.73
C VAL A 212 9.72 16.30 16.47
N SER A 213 11.05 16.40 16.61
CA SER A 213 11.79 17.64 16.33
C SER A 213 11.60 18.06 14.87
N LYS A 214 11.76 17.13 13.92
CA LYS A 214 11.62 17.42 12.48
C LYS A 214 10.20 17.80 12.10
N ILE A 215 9.18 17.15 12.67
CA ILE A 215 7.78 17.53 12.44
C ILE A 215 7.49 18.94 12.97
N ARG A 216 8.02 19.30 14.14
CA ARG A 216 7.79 20.64 14.71
C ARG A 216 8.51 21.76 13.94
N ASN A 217 9.63 21.42 13.31
CA ASN A 217 10.45 22.36 12.55
C ASN A 217 10.07 22.41 11.05
N SER A 218 9.11 21.62 10.59
CA SER A 218 8.61 21.64 9.22
C SER A 218 7.34 22.49 9.09
N PRO A 219 7.02 23.01 7.89
CA PRO A 219 5.74 23.66 7.64
C PRO A 219 4.55 22.71 7.91
N PRO A 220 3.40 23.19 8.42
CA PRO A 220 2.23 22.35 8.72
C PRO A 220 1.62 21.59 7.52
N SER A 221 2.02 21.94 6.30
CA SER A 221 1.65 21.24 5.06
C SER A 221 2.57 20.06 4.73
N THR A 222 3.64 19.84 5.49
CA THR A 222 4.62 18.80 5.24
C THR A 222 4.09 17.47 5.74
N VAL A 223 4.18 16.44 4.89
CA VAL A 223 3.79 15.08 5.25
C VAL A 223 5.04 14.31 5.65
N HIS A 224 4.96 13.60 6.76
CA HIS A 224 6.00 12.81 7.39
C HIS A 224 5.59 11.34 7.39
N ARG A 225 6.37 10.50 6.71
CA ARG A 225 6.17 9.05 6.64
C ARG A 225 7.21 8.36 7.52
N ILE A 226 6.76 7.69 8.56
CA ILE A 226 7.62 6.91 9.45
C ILE A 226 7.68 5.47 8.93
N VAL A 227 8.89 4.96 8.73
CA VAL A 227 9.17 3.66 8.14
C VAL A 227 10.08 2.89 9.08
N VAL A 228 9.65 1.71 9.51
CA VAL A 228 10.41 0.87 10.43
C VAL A 228 10.48 -0.54 9.86
N PRO A 229 11.50 -0.83 9.03
CA PRO A 229 11.68 -2.15 8.46
C PRO A 229 12.24 -3.14 9.48
N SER A 230 11.72 -4.36 9.47
CA SER A 230 12.18 -5.51 10.25
C SER A 230 12.40 -5.18 11.73
N LEU A 231 11.40 -4.56 12.37
CA LEU A 231 11.46 -4.16 13.78
C LEU A 231 11.84 -5.37 14.65
N LEU A 232 12.78 -5.15 15.59
CA LEU A 232 13.38 -6.18 16.44
C LEU A 232 14.24 -7.23 15.74
N SER A 233 14.49 -7.12 14.43
CA SER A 233 15.42 -8.02 13.75
C SER A 233 16.82 -7.99 14.43
N PRO A 234 17.40 -9.15 14.79
CA PRO A 234 18.73 -9.23 15.40
C PRO A 234 19.85 -8.63 14.55
N THR A 235 19.61 -8.43 13.25
CA THR A 235 20.56 -7.78 12.34
C THR A 235 20.61 -6.26 12.48
N LEU A 236 19.55 -5.64 13.03
CA LEU A 236 19.40 -4.18 13.15
C LEU A 236 19.30 -3.71 14.60
N TYR A 237 18.91 -4.59 15.51
CA TYR A 237 18.60 -4.25 16.89
C TYR A 237 19.33 -5.18 17.87
N SER A 238 19.80 -4.62 18.97
CA SER A 238 20.37 -5.39 20.08
C SER A 238 19.27 -6.10 20.88
N SER A 239 19.64 -7.12 21.66
CA SER A 239 18.71 -7.85 22.54
C SER A 239 17.98 -6.94 23.54
N SER A 240 18.58 -5.80 23.91
CA SER A 240 17.93 -4.80 24.77
C SER A 240 16.67 -4.19 24.15
N ALA A 241 16.61 -4.09 22.81
CA ALA A 241 15.43 -3.60 22.10
C ALA A 241 14.22 -4.54 22.24
N CYS A 242 14.45 -5.83 22.49
CA CYS A 242 13.40 -6.84 22.65
C CYS A 242 12.73 -6.79 24.03
N LYS A 243 13.26 -6.00 24.97
CA LYS A 243 12.64 -5.83 26.30
C LYS A 243 11.26 -5.20 26.12
N PRO A 244 10.19 -5.75 26.73
CA PRO A 244 8.83 -5.21 26.56
C PRO A 244 8.73 -3.73 26.88
N GLN A 245 9.47 -3.24 27.88
CA GLN A 245 9.49 -1.83 28.24
C GLN A 245 10.02 -0.95 27.10
N GLU A 246 11.08 -1.35 26.42
CA GLU A 246 11.67 -0.57 25.33
C GLU A 246 10.80 -0.63 24.08
N PHE A 247 10.37 -1.84 23.70
CA PHE A 247 9.56 -2.07 22.50
C PHE A 247 8.16 -1.46 22.62
N LEU A 248 7.44 -1.71 23.71
CA LEU A 248 6.07 -1.21 23.85
C LEU A 248 6.03 0.30 24.11
N GLN A 249 7.02 0.87 24.82
CA GLN A 249 7.15 2.33 24.91
C GLN A 249 7.41 2.94 23.54
N PHE A 250 8.22 2.31 22.69
CA PHE A 250 8.44 2.76 21.33
C PHE A 250 7.15 2.81 20.52
N LEU A 251 6.39 1.70 20.47
CA LEU A 251 5.12 1.65 19.74
C LEU A 251 4.07 2.62 20.31
N HIS A 252 4.00 2.74 21.63
CA HIS A 252 3.12 3.72 22.28
C HIS A 252 3.49 5.16 21.90
N ASN A 253 4.78 5.49 21.88
CA ASN A 253 5.26 6.81 21.46
C ASN A 253 5.02 7.06 19.97
N LEU A 254 5.16 6.04 19.13
CA LEU A 254 4.82 6.12 17.71
C LEU A 254 3.33 6.46 17.53
N ARG A 255 2.44 5.76 18.23
CA ARG A 255 1.02 6.09 18.26
C ARG A 255 0.77 7.51 18.76
N ALA A 256 1.46 7.95 19.81
CA ALA A 256 1.35 9.31 20.35
C ALA A 256 1.73 10.37 19.30
N ILE A 257 2.80 10.17 18.52
CA ILE A 257 3.18 11.05 17.41
C ILE A 257 2.04 11.14 16.39
N LEU A 258 1.49 10.00 15.98
CA LEU A 258 0.43 9.93 14.98
C LEU A 258 -0.84 10.67 15.41
N ARG A 259 -1.19 10.58 16.71
CA ARG A 259 -2.33 11.30 17.28
C ARG A 259 -2.06 12.78 17.56
N GLN A 260 -0.81 13.15 17.83
CA GLN A 260 -0.41 14.56 18.01
C GLN A 260 -0.35 15.31 16.69
N PHE A 261 0.01 14.64 15.59
CA PHE A 261 0.16 15.22 14.25
C PHE A 261 -0.71 14.50 13.20
N PRO A 262 -2.05 14.42 13.40
CA PRO A 262 -2.92 13.54 12.63
C PRO A 262 -3.10 13.93 11.15
N HIS A 263 -2.74 15.17 10.77
CA HIS A 263 -2.82 15.65 9.40
C HIS A 263 -1.49 15.68 8.67
N GLN A 264 -0.42 15.22 9.33
CA GLN A 264 0.94 15.30 8.79
C GLN A 264 1.68 13.97 8.85
N THR A 265 1.22 12.98 9.61
CA THR A 265 2.03 11.78 9.89
C THR A 265 1.34 10.50 9.49
N THR A 266 2.12 9.50 9.07
CA THR A 266 1.68 8.12 8.82
C THR A 266 2.83 7.18 9.15
N ALA A 267 2.55 5.95 9.58
CA ALA A 267 3.61 4.99 9.92
C ALA A 267 3.37 3.60 9.30
N MET A 268 4.43 2.99 8.80
CA MET A 268 4.42 1.60 8.34
C MET A 268 5.59 0.85 8.97
N VAL A 269 5.27 -0.23 9.67
CA VAL A 269 6.21 -1.01 10.49
C VAL A 269 6.12 -2.46 10.03
N THR A 270 7.25 -3.15 9.89
CA THR A 270 7.27 -4.61 9.68
C THR A 270 7.81 -5.34 10.90
N LEU A 271 7.26 -6.53 11.18
CA LEU A 271 7.68 -7.40 12.28
C LEU A 271 7.82 -8.85 11.78
N PRO A 272 9.01 -9.47 11.90
CA PRO A 272 9.21 -10.87 11.51
C PRO A 272 8.58 -11.79 12.55
N VAL A 273 7.38 -12.32 12.25
CA VAL A 273 6.63 -13.16 13.21
C VAL A 273 7.18 -14.57 13.34
N SER A 274 8.13 -14.98 12.48
CA SER A 274 8.95 -16.18 12.73
C SER A 274 9.86 -16.05 13.95
N LEU A 275 10.27 -14.82 14.30
CA LEU A 275 11.05 -14.55 15.52
C LEU A 275 10.16 -14.10 16.68
N TYR A 276 9.05 -13.41 16.36
CA TYR A 276 8.10 -12.89 17.34
C TYR A 276 6.68 -13.39 17.04
N PRO A 277 6.36 -14.66 17.35
CA PRO A 277 5.08 -15.25 16.99
C PRO A 277 3.90 -14.46 17.53
N ARG A 278 2.82 -14.40 16.75
CA ARG A 278 1.57 -13.73 17.12
C ARG A 278 0.92 -14.29 18.38
N SER A 279 1.19 -15.55 18.70
CA SER A 279 0.75 -16.21 19.94
C SER A 279 1.41 -15.63 21.21
N THR A 280 2.48 -14.85 21.07
CA THR A 280 3.13 -14.20 22.21
C THR A 280 2.40 -12.94 22.65
N GLY A 281 2.40 -12.68 23.95
CA GLY A 281 1.81 -11.45 24.50
C GLY A 281 2.48 -10.18 23.94
N LEU A 282 3.78 -10.23 23.63
CA LEU A 282 4.52 -9.08 23.10
C LEU A 282 3.97 -8.65 21.74
N THR A 283 3.82 -9.58 20.80
CA THR A 283 3.24 -9.32 19.49
C THR A 283 1.79 -8.90 19.60
N ARG A 284 0.99 -9.55 20.47
CA ARG A 284 -0.40 -9.15 20.68
C ARG A 284 -0.54 -7.71 21.19
N TRP A 285 0.35 -7.26 22.08
CA TRP A 285 0.40 -5.86 22.49
C TRP A 285 0.80 -4.92 21.35
N ALA A 286 1.70 -5.34 20.46
CA ALA A 286 2.05 -4.57 19.27
C ALA A 286 0.86 -4.39 18.33
N GLU A 287 0.10 -5.46 18.07
CA GLU A 287 -1.12 -5.42 17.27
C GLU A 287 -2.16 -4.45 17.84
N LEU A 288 -2.34 -4.42 19.16
CA LEU A 288 -3.28 -3.52 19.85
C LEU A 288 -2.86 -2.04 19.80
N LEU A 289 -1.55 -1.78 19.72
CA LEU A 289 -0.99 -0.44 19.62
C LEU A 289 -1.01 0.11 18.19
N ALA A 290 -1.07 -0.76 17.19
CA ALA A 290 -1.21 -0.40 15.78
C ALA A 290 -2.66 -0.11 15.40
N ASP A 291 -2.87 0.76 14.41
CA ASP A 291 -4.22 1.09 13.93
C ASP A 291 -4.73 0.07 12.88
N GLY A 292 -3.81 -0.54 12.14
CA GLY A 292 -4.05 -1.65 11.23
C GLY A 292 -2.98 -2.73 11.38
N VAL A 293 -3.37 -3.98 11.11
CA VAL A 293 -2.50 -5.16 11.20
C VAL A 293 -2.74 -6.04 9.97
N LEU A 294 -1.69 -6.27 9.22
CA LEU A 294 -1.67 -7.12 8.03
C LEU A 294 -0.66 -8.25 8.24
N GLU A 295 -0.99 -9.47 7.86
CA GLU A 295 -0.10 -10.64 7.94
C GLU A 295 0.17 -11.18 6.54
N LEU A 296 1.45 -11.15 6.13
CA LEU A 296 1.96 -11.76 4.92
C LEU A 296 2.41 -13.19 5.25
N ILE A 297 1.83 -14.16 4.54
CA ILE A 297 2.12 -15.58 4.66
C ILE A 297 2.67 -16.07 3.31
N PRO A 298 4.00 -16.03 3.11
CA PRO A 298 4.63 -16.60 1.93
C PRO A 298 4.28 -18.08 1.79
N LEU A 299 3.87 -18.50 0.59
CA LEU A 299 3.61 -19.90 0.33
C LEU A 299 4.91 -20.64 0.01
N PRO A 300 5.13 -21.84 0.56
CA PRO A 300 6.25 -22.68 0.20
C PRO A 300 5.97 -23.31 -1.18
N HIS A 301 6.14 -22.53 -2.25
CA HIS A 301 6.13 -23.04 -3.62
C HIS A 301 7.32 -22.51 -4.42
N GLN A 302 7.76 -23.41 -5.30
CA GLN A 302 9.07 -23.53 -5.91
C GLN A 302 9.67 -22.24 -6.47
N SER A 303 10.99 -22.16 -6.27
CA SER A 303 11.96 -21.43 -7.09
C SER A 303 11.42 -20.95 -8.43
N GLN A 304 11.66 -19.67 -8.73
CA GLN A 304 11.40 -18.96 -9.99
C GLN A 304 12.11 -19.57 -11.24
N MET A 305 12.41 -20.87 -11.27
CA MET A 305 13.33 -21.49 -12.24
C MET A 305 12.68 -22.16 -13.45
N SER A 306 11.36 -22.24 -13.56
CA SER A 306 10.73 -22.80 -14.75
C SER A 306 9.41 -22.09 -15.04
N ARG A 307 9.54 -20.93 -15.68
CA ARG A 307 8.42 -20.11 -16.17
C ARG A 307 8.24 -20.45 -17.66
N GLU A 308 7.21 -21.23 -17.99
CA GLU A 308 6.84 -21.40 -19.41
C GLU A 308 6.16 -20.11 -19.91
N PRO A 309 6.43 -19.65 -21.16
CA PRO A 309 5.75 -18.49 -21.73
C PRO A 309 4.25 -18.77 -21.88
N GLY A 310 3.42 -18.18 -21.02
CA GLY A 310 1.95 -18.31 -21.08
C GLY A 310 1.28 -18.68 -19.75
N GLU A 311 2.02 -19.16 -18.75
CA GLU A 311 1.45 -19.42 -17.42
C GLU A 311 1.11 -18.11 -16.69
N LYS A 312 -0.09 -18.06 -16.10
CA LYS A 312 -0.50 -16.98 -15.19
C LYS A 312 0.49 -16.92 -14.03
N GLU A 313 0.95 -15.73 -13.65
CA GLU A 313 1.80 -15.55 -12.47
C GLU A 313 1.13 -16.17 -11.24
N LYS A 314 1.71 -17.26 -10.74
CA LYS A 314 1.22 -17.96 -9.54
C LYS A 314 1.36 -17.04 -8.33
N GLU A 315 0.41 -17.17 -7.42
CA GLU A 315 0.40 -16.43 -6.16
C GLU A 315 1.62 -16.83 -5.32
N GLN A 316 2.30 -15.84 -4.75
CA GLN A 316 3.54 -16.06 -3.99
C GLN A 316 3.29 -16.16 -2.49
N GLY A 317 2.13 -15.72 -2.03
CA GLY A 317 1.70 -15.84 -0.66
C GLY A 317 0.27 -15.39 -0.44
N LEU A 318 -0.19 -15.59 0.79
CA LEU A 318 -1.48 -15.11 1.28
C LEU A 318 -1.29 -13.83 2.08
N LEU A 319 -2.26 -12.93 2.01
CA LEU A 319 -2.35 -11.75 2.85
C LEU A 319 -3.61 -11.87 3.72
N ARG A 320 -3.46 -11.70 5.02
CA ARG A 320 -4.59 -11.61 5.97
C ARG A 320 -4.65 -10.22 6.57
N ALA A 321 -5.81 -9.58 6.48
CA ALA A 321 -6.08 -8.35 7.21
C ALA A 321 -6.68 -8.70 8.57
N HIS A 322 -5.95 -8.46 9.66
CA HIS A 322 -6.44 -8.66 11.04
C HIS A 322 -7.09 -7.41 11.61
N SER A 323 -6.63 -6.25 11.18
CA SER A 323 -7.22 -4.96 11.48
C SER A 323 -6.92 -3.98 10.35
N LEU A 324 -7.80 -3.03 10.15
CA LEU A 324 -7.69 -1.96 9.16
C LEU A 324 -7.82 -0.62 9.86
N PRO A 325 -6.95 0.37 9.54
CA PRO A 325 -6.99 1.69 10.15
C PRO A 325 -8.37 2.33 10.03
N VAL A 326 -8.77 3.08 11.06
CA VAL A 326 -10.07 3.78 11.14
C VAL A 326 -11.28 2.86 11.29
N PHE A 327 -11.39 1.82 10.47
CA PHE A 327 -12.54 0.93 10.42
C PHE A 327 -12.73 0.19 11.75
N HIS A 328 -11.70 -0.50 12.23
CA HIS A 328 -11.79 -1.28 13.48
C HIS A 328 -11.90 -0.39 14.72
N GLU A 329 -11.27 0.79 14.72
CA GLU A 329 -11.41 1.75 15.82
C GLU A 329 -12.84 2.27 15.99
N LYS A 330 -13.62 2.31 14.90
CA LYS A 330 -15.04 2.71 14.91
C LYS A 330 -16.00 1.56 15.24
N GLY A 331 -15.48 0.40 15.68
CA GLY A 331 -16.29 -0.80 15.92
C GLY A 331 -16.59 -1.60 14.64
N GLY A 332 -15.87 -1.32 13.55
CA GLY A 332 -15.90 -2.15 12.35
C GLY A 332 -15.46 -3.58 12.69
N GLY A 333 -16.22 -4.55 12.16
CA GLY A 333 -15.89 -5.96 12.25
C GLY A 333 -16.76 -6.82 13.16
N LEU A 334 -17.78 -6.23 13.80
CA LEU A 334 -18.85 -6.95 14.49
C LEU A 334 -19.72 -7.79 13.52
N GLU A 335 -19.86 -7.36 12.27
CA GLU A 335 -20.46 -8.15 11.21
C GLU A 335 -19.37 -8.98 10.55
N GLY A 336 -19.29 -10.28 10.83
CA GLY A 336 -18.25 -11.23 10.37
C GLY A 336 -18.05 -11.39 8.85
N SER A 337 -18.45 -10.42 8.04
CA SER A 337 -18.27 -10.31 6.60
C SER A 337 -16.88 -9.79 6.21
N TRP A 338 -16.21 -9.00 7.05
CA TRP A 338 -14.91 -8.39 6.72
C TRP A 338 -13.72 -9.38 6.74
N SER A 339 -13.84 -10.46 7.51
CA SER A 339 -12.80 -11.48 7.73
C SER A 339 -12.75 -12.55 6.64
N ARG A 340 -13.55 -12.45 5.57
CA ARG A 340 -13.97 -13.62 4.79
C ARG A 340 -13.33 -13.79 3.42
N GLU A 341 -12.55 -12.81 2.97
CA GLU A 341 -11.77 -12.95 1.74
C GLU A 341 -10.32 -13.22 2.12
N ASP A 342 -9.88 -14.48 1.95
CA ASP A 342 -8.46 -14.77 1.90
C ASP A 342 -7.89 -14.01 0.71
N LEU A 343 -6.92 -13.12 0.96
CA LEU A 343 -6.24 -12.39 -0.11
C LEU A 343 -4.95 -13.13 -0.45
N SER A 344 -4.51 -12.98 -1.68
CA SER A 344 -3.23 -13.41 -2.17
C SER A 344 -2.40 -12.22 -2.60
N PHE A 345 -1.09 -12.40 -2.58
CA PHE A 345 -0.18 -11.42 -3.14
C PHE A 345 0.77 -12.08 -4.13
N LYS A 346 1.17 -11.28 -5.10
CA LYS A 346 2.24 -11.57 -6.03
C LYS A 346 3.13 -10.35 -6.19
N LEU A 347 4.42 -10.59 -6.35
CA LEU A 347 5.45 -9.60 -6.58
C LEU A 347 6.11 -9.90 -7.92
N SER A 348 5.93 -8.99 -8.87
CA SER A 348 6.63 -9.02 -10.15
C SER A 348 7.58 -7.85 -10.23
N ALA A 349 8.72 -8.04 -10.89
CA ALA A 349 9.74 -6.99 -10.96
C ALA A 349 9.24 -5.74 -11.71
N SER A 350 8.41 -5.92 -12.74
CA SER A 350 7.89 -4.84 -13.60
C SER A 350 6.52 -4.30 -13.19
N SER A 351 5.62 -5.15 -12.65
CA SER A 351 4.28 -4.70 -12.23
C SER A 351 4.17 -4.40 -10.74
N GLY A 352 5.24 -4.62 -9.99
CA GLY A 352 5.28 -4.46 -8.54
C GLY A 352 4.43 -5.46 -7.79
N MET A 353 4.08 -5.11 -6.54
CA MET A 353 3.23 -5.93 -5.70
C MET A 353 1.75 -5.76 -6.06
N VAL A 354 1.05 -6.87 -6.26
CA VAL A 354 -0.39 -6.90 -6.52
C VAL A 354 -1.04 -7.81 -5.48
N ILE A 355 -2.09 -7.29 -4.83
CA ILE A 355 -2.92 -7.99 -3.85
C ILE A 355 -4.31 -8.19 -4.46
N THR A 356 -4.81 -9.42 -4.43
CA THR A 356 -6.10 -9.82 -5.02
C THR A 356 -6.79 -10.86 -4.14
N PRO A 357 -8.11 -11.08 -4.26
CA PRO A 357 -8.76 -12.24 -3.64
C PRO A 357 -8.09 -13.54 -4.08
N TYR A 358 -7.76 -14.41 -3.13
CA TYR A 358 -7.19 -15.73 -3.38
C TYR A 358 -8.25 -16.60 -4.06
N SER A 359 -7.89 -17.19 -5.19
CA SER A 359 -8.76 -18.11 -5.92
C SER A 359 -8.02 -19.42 -6.11
N LEU A 360 -8.55 -20.48 -5.50
CA LEU A 360 -8.02 -21.82 -5.74
C LEU A 360 -8.16 -22.15 -7.23
N PRO A 361 -7.12 -22.71 -7.87
CA PRO A 361 -7.23 -23.20 -9.22
C PRO A 361 -8.36 -24.26 -9.29
N PRO A 362 -9.11 -24.31 -10.40
CA PRO A 362 -10.20 -25.26 -10.54
C PRO A 362 -9.67 -26.70 -10.38
N VAL A 363 -10.39 -27.48 -9.57
CA VAL A 363 -10.06 -28.88 -9.28
C VAL A 363 -10.00 -29.67 -10.58
N GLY A 364 -8.82 -30.18 -10.94
CA GLY A 364 -8.61 -31.00 -12.13
C GLY A 364 -7.49 -30.53 -13.05
N GLU A 365 -7.11 -29.23 -13.03
CA GLU A 365 -6.02 -28.72 -13.86
C GLU A 365 -4.65 -29.31 -13.45
N GLU A 366 -4.41 -29.57 -12.16
CA GLU A 366 -3.16 -30.22 -11.71
C GLU A 366 -3.07 -31.68 -12.18
N GLU A 367 -4.18 -32.42 -12.22
CA GLU A 367 -4.21 -33.78 -12.75
C GLU A 367 -4.09 -33.82 -14.28
N GLU A 368 -4.72 -32.88 -14.99
CA GLU A 368 -4.57 -32.75 -16.44
C GLU A 368 -3.18 -32.27 -16.84
N GLU A 369 -2.58 -31.32 -16.12
CA GLU A 369 -1.20 -30.88 -16.35
C GLU A 369 -0.20 -31.98 -16.03
N ALA A 370 -0.40 -32.76 -14.96
CA ALA A 370 0.42 -33.92 -14.65
C ALA A 370 0.28 -35.02 -15.72
N LYS A 371 -0.94 -35.32 -16.18
CA LYS A 371 -1.20 -36.27 -17.27
C LYS A 371 -0.65 -35.78 -18.61
N ALA A 372 -0.74 -34.48 -18.91
CA ALA A 372 -0.20 -33.88 -20.13
C ALA A 372 1.33 -33.86 -20.13
N LYS A 373 1.97 -33.59 -18.97
CA LYS A 373 3.43 -33.67 -18.81
C LYS A 373 3.92 -35.12 -18.93
N ALA A 374 3.20 -36.09 -18.35
CA ALA A 374 3.48 -37.52 -18.52
C ALA A 374 3.36 -37.96 -20.00
N ALA A 375 2.27 -37.58 -20.69
CA ALA A 375 2.04 -37.92 -22.10
C ALA A 375 3.12 -37.33 -23.03
N LYS A 376 3.55 -36.08 -22.82
CA LYS A 376 4.64 -35.45 -23.59
C LYS A 376 5.99 -36.13 -23.36
N SER A 377 6.25 -36.65 -22.15
CA SER A 377 7.49 -37.38 -21.85
C SER A 377 7.54 -38.76 -22.52
N ASP A 378 6.41 -39.45 -22.61
CA ASP A 378 6.31 -40.75 -23.29
C ASP A 378 6.41 -40.61 -24.81
N GLU A 379 5.83 -39.54 -25.39
CA GLU A 379 5.93 -39.27 -26.82
C GLU A 379 7.38 -38.94 -27.25
N LYS A 380 8.15 -38.27 -26.38
CA LYS A 380 9.56 -37.96 -26.63
C LYS A 380 10.46 -39.20 -26.58
N LYS A 381 10.22 -40.11 -25.62
CA LYS A 381 10.90 -41.43 -25.56
C LYS A 381 10.61 -42.31 -26.77
N LYS A 382 9.38 -42.26 -27.29
CA LYS A 382 8.96 -43.08 -28.44
C LYS A 382 9.55 -42.61 -29.77
N LYS A 383 9.84 -41.31 -29.90
CA LYS A 383 10.57 -40.76 -31.05
C LYS A 383 12.06 -41.12 -31.04
N GLU A 384 12.72 -41.14 -29.88
CA GLU A 384 14.13 -41.56 -29.77
C GLU A 384 14.34 -43.05 -30.11
N SER A 385 13.32 -43.91 -29.95
CA SER A 385 13.42 -45.34 -30.27
C SER A 385 13.23 -45.70 -31.75
N LEU A 386 12.85 -44.75 -32.60
CA LEU A 386 12.50 -45.00 -34.02
C LEU A 386 13.55 -44.49 -35.02
N ASP A 387 14.65 -43.90 -34.57
CA ASP A 387 15.82 -43.61 -35.41
C ASP A 387 16.79 -44.82 -35.36
N PHE A 388 16.63 -45.74 -36.31
CA PHE A 388 17.64 -46.74 -36.69
C PHE A 388 17.70 -46.90 -38.21
#